data_AF-A0A4V1ZTS1-F1
#
_entry.id   AF-A0A4V1ZTS1-F1
#
_cell.length_a   1.000
_cell.length_b   1.000
_cell.length_c   1.000
_cell.angle_alpha   90.00
_cell.angle_beta   90.00
_cell.angle_gamma   90.00
#
_symmetry.space_group_name_H-M   'P 1'
#
loop_
_entity.id
_entity.type
_entity.pdbx_description
1 polymer ?
#
loop_
_entity_poly.entity_id
_entity_poly.type
_entity_poly.pdbx_seq_one_letter_code
_entity_poly.pdbx_strand_id
1 'polypeptide(L)' 'LDPQTSVEVMEVLRKINANGKTIIMATHDYALLMKYPAKTLKCDSGSVFEVVQRTV' A
#
# COMPACT_ATOMS: atom_id res chain seq x y z
N LEU A 1 -0.33 6.48 12.63
CA LEU A 1 0.17 7.67 11.92
C LEU A 1 -1.04 8.52 11.61
N ASP A 2 -0.98 9.82 11.89
CA ASP A 2 -2.04 10.72 11.47
C ASP A 2 -2.18 10.69 9.95
N PRO A 3 -3.42 10.80 9.40
CA PRO A 3 -3.68 10.62 7.98
C PRO A 3 -2.81 11.50 7.06
N GLN A 4 -2.50 12.72 7.51
CA GLN A 4 -1.64 13.65 6.76
C GLN A 4 -0.19 13.12 6.64
N THR A 5 0.41 12.72 7.77
CA THR A 5 1.79 12.22 7.78
C THR A 5 1.91 10.94 6.98
N SER A 6 0.91 10.05 7.02
CA SER A 6 0.88 8.83 6.20
C SER A 6 0.94 9.15 4.70
N VAL A 7 0.24 10.19 4.25
CA VAL A 7 0.22 10.62 2.85
C VAL A 7 1.61 11.12 2.41
N GLU A 8 2.24 11.97 3.21
CA GLU A 8 3.58 12.49 2.92
C GLU A 8 4.62 11.38 2.83
N VAL A 9 4.58 10.42 3.75
CA VAL A 9 5.45 9.23 3.72
C VAL A 9 5.21 8.42 2.45
N MET A 10 3.95 8.18 2.08
CA MET A 10 3.63 7.43 0.86
C MET A 10 4.16 8.11 -0.41
N GLU A 11 4.09 9.44 -0.51
CA GLU A 11 4.69 10.16 -1.64
C GLU A 11 6.21 9.97 -1.73
N VAL A 12 6.91 9.98 -0.59
CA VAL A 12 8.34 9.71 -0.55
C VAL A 12 8.64 8.27 -0.99
N LEU A 13 7.88 7.29 -0.48
CA LEU A 13 8.04 5.88 -0.84
C LEU A 13 7.80 5.66 -2.35
N ARG A 14 6.81 6.33 -2.95
CA ARG A 14 6.57 6.27 -4.40
C ARG A 14 7.72 6.86 -5.21
N LYS A 15 8.31 7.98 -4.77
CA LYS A 15 9.50 8.56 -5.42
C LYS A 15 10.70 7.60 -5.37
N ILE A 16 10.92 6.96 -4.23
CA ILE A 16 11.98 5.96 -4.07
C ILE A 16 11.71 4.75 -4.99
N ASN A 17 10.45 4.30 -5.08
CA ASN A 17 10.08 3.21 -5.97
C ASN A 17 10.27 3.55 -7.45
N ALA A 18 9.89 4.76 -7.86
CA ALA A 18 10.11 5.26 -9.22
C ALA A 18 11.61 5.34 -9.60
N ASN A 19 12.50 5.48 -8.62
CA ASN A 19 13.96 5.42 -8.80
C ASN A 19 14.50 3.97 -8.88
N GLY A 20 13.64 2.98 -9.17
CA GLY A 20 14.02 1.60 -9.42
C GLY A 20 14.23 0.74 -8.16
N LYS A 21 13.71 1.18 -7.01
CA LYS A 21 13.77 0.40 -5.76
C LYS A 21 12.46 -0.34 -5.52
N THR A 22 12.54 -1.62 -5.15
CA THR A 22 11.35 -2.36 -4.72
C THR A 22 11.01 -2.00 -3.28
N ILE A 23 9.74 -1.67 -3.00
CA ILE A 23 9.25 -1.40 -1.66
C ILE A 23 8.18 -2.43 -1.32
N ILE A 24 8.30 -3.03 -0.14
CA ILE A 24 7.27 -3.89 0.46
C ILE A 24 6.78 -3.16 1.71
N MET A 25 5.47 -2.92 1.76
CA MET A 25 4.81 -2.25 2.89
C MET A 25 3.76 -3.18 3.48
N ALA A 26 3.75 -3.31 4.80
CA ALA A 26 2.67 -3.96 5.54
C ALA A 26 1.86 -2.89 6.27
N THR A 27 0.55 -2.85 6.04
CA THR A 27 -0.35 -1.90 6.70
C THR A 27 -1.73 -2.53 6.91
N HIS A 28 -2.44 -2.05 7.92
CA HIS A 28 -3.87 -2.32 8.14
C HIS A 28 -4.76 -1.15 7.69
N ASP A 29 -4.15 -0.07 7.17
CA ASP A 29 -4.86 1.12 6.70
C ASP A 29 -5.37 0.90 5.27
N TYR A 30 -6.64 0.51 5.16
CA TYR A 30 -7.31 0.29 3.87
C TYR A 30 -7.50 1.56 3.06
N ALA A 31 -7.62 2.73 3.70
CA ALA A 31 -7.81 4.00 2.99
C ALA A 31 -6.55 4.36 2.18
N LEU A 32 -5.37 4.14 2.76
CA LEU A 32 -4.11 4.28 2.04
C LEU A 32 -4.00 3.31 0.86
N LEU A 33 -4.39 2.05 1.05
CA LEU A 33 -4.37 1.06 -0.04
C LEU A 33 -5.30 1.42 -1.19
N MET A 34 -6.46 2.04 -0.91
CA MET A 34 -7.36 2.53 -1.95
C MET A 34 -6.85 3.80 -2.64
N LYS A 35 -6.23 4.72 -1.87
CA LYS A 35 -5.66 5.96 -2.40
C LYS A 35 -4.40 5.72 -3.25
N TYR A 36 -3.62 4.70 -2.90
CA TYR A 36 -2.35 4.34 -3.53
C TYR A 36 -2.39 2.89 -4.01
N PRO A 37 -3.13 2.60 -5.10
CA PRO A 37 -3.29 1.24 -5.59
C PRO A 37 -1.94 0.67 -6.05
N ALA A 38 -1.64 -0.53 -5.57
CA ALA A 38 -0.47 -1.33 -5.92
C ALA A 38 -0.81 -2.82 -5.77
N LYS A 39 0.09 -3.70 -6.23
CA LYS A 39 -0.06 -5.14 -5.96
C LYS A 39 -0.18 -5.35 -4.45
N THR A 40 -1.31 -5.91 -4.03
CA THR A 40 -1.68 -6.03 -2.62
C THR A 40 -1.89 -7.50 -2.28
N LEU A 41 -1.24 -7.94 -1.22
CA LEU A 41 -1.44 -9.27 -0.62
C LEU A 41 -2.18 -9.08 0.69
N LYS A 42 -3.32 -9.77 0.85
CA LYS A 42 -4.06 -9.80 2.10
C LYS A 42 -3.60 -11.00 2.90
N CYS A 43 -3.20 -10.76 4.15
CA CYS A 43 -2.96 -11.80 5.14
C CYS A 43 -4.22 -11.93 6.00
N ASP A 44 -4.90 -13.07 5.93
CA ASP A 44 -6.13 -13.33 6.68
C ASP A 44 -6.18 -14.79 7.10
N SER A 45 -6.54 -15.04 8.37
CA SER A 45 -6.78 -16.39 8.90
C SER A 45 -5.61 -17.37 8.63
N GLY A 46 -4.38 -16.90 8.76
CA GLY A 46 -3.16 -17.70 8.53
C GLY A 46 -2.83 -17.95 7.04
N SER A 47 -3.58 -17.37 6.11
CA SER A 47 -3.36 -17.48 4.66
C SER A 47 -2.98 -16.14 4.04
N VAL A 48 -2.25 -16.18 2.93
CA VAL A 48 -1.85 -14.99 2.14
C VAL A 48 -2.33 -15.15 0.71
N PHE A 49 -3.05 -14.17 0.19
CA PHE A 49 -3.57 -14.18 -1.17
C PHE A 49 -3.56 -12.79 -1.80
N GLU A 50 -3.37 -12.75 -3.12
CA GLU A 50 -3.44 -11.50 -3.88
C GLU A 50 -4.89 -11.01 -3.97
N VAL A 51 -5.09 -9.73 -3.66
CA VAL A 51 -6.39 -9.09 -3.81
C VAL A 51 -6.36 -8.16 -5.01
N VAL A 52 -7.33 -8.35 -5.91
CA VAL A 52 -7.54 -7.46 -7.06
C VAL A 52 -8.56 -6.40 -6.63
N GLN A 53 -8.11 -5.17 -6.44
CA GLN A 53 -9.01 -4.04 -6.21
C GLN A 53 -9.79 -3.78 -7.50
N ARG A 54 -11.12 -3.97 -7.46
CA ARG A 54 -12.02 -3.57 -8.55
C ARG A 54 -12.57 -2.19 -8.23
N THR A 55 -12.19 -1.19 -9.00
CA THR A 55 -12.84 0.13 -8.94
C THR A 55 -14.24 -0.03 -9.55
N VAL A 56 -15.28 0.31 -8.78
CA VAL A 56 -16.68 0.33 -9.24
C VAL A 56 -16.95 1.59 -10.03
#